data_AF-A0A0P9CHL9-F1
#
_entry.id   AF-A0A0P9CHL9-F1
#
_cell.length_a   1.000
_cell.length_b   1.000
_cell.length_c   1.000
_cell.angle_alpha   90.00
_cell.angle_beta   90.00
_cell.angle_gamma   90.00
#
_symmetry.space_group_name_H-M   'P 1'
#
loop_
_entity.id
_entity.type
_entity.pdbx_description
1 polymer ?
#
loop_
_entity_poly.entity_id
_entity_poly.type
_entity_poly.pdbx_seq_one_letter_code
_entity_poly.pdbx_strand_id
1 'polypeptide(L)' 'MMKLDFRHGLLFVSVTLSFNGKSHTVGDVILNTGAAHSLIDRTAGEPLDLVPDNDDIIATMAGLGGND' A
#
# COMPACT_ATOMS: atom_id res chain seq x y z
N MET A 1 10.93 13.12 10.76
CA MET A 1 11.24 13.41 9.35
C MET A 1 10.98 12.15 8.55
N MET A 2 10.24 12.22 7.46
CA MET A 2 10.01 11.07 6.57
C MET A 2 11.32 10.68 5.88
N LYS A 3 11.65 9.38 5.86
CA LYS A 3 12.85 8.85 5.19
C LYS A 3 12.45 8.28 3.84
N LEU A 4 13.05 8.79 2.77
CA LEU A 4 12.95 8.24 1.42
C LEU A 4 14.19 7.39 1.15
N ASP A 5 14.00 6.20 0.62
CA ASP A 5 15.08 5.27 0.24
C ASP A 5 15.03 5.00 -1.26
N PHE A 6 16.04 5.45 -2.00
CA PHE A 6 16.10 5.28 -3.45
C PHE A 6 16.94 4.06 -3.82
N ARG A 7 16.30 3.06 -4.41
CA ARG A 7 16.89 1.74 -4.70
C ARG A 7 16.42 1.26 -6.07
N HIS A 8 17.34 0.86 -6.94
CA HIS A 8 17.01 0.20 -8.21
C HIS A 8 16.07 1.04 -9.10
N GLY A 9 16.18 2.37 -9.05
CA GLY A 9 15.31 3.28 -9.81
C GLY A 9 13.95 3.59 -9.16
N LEU A 10 13.67 3.04 -7.99
CA LEU A 10 12.40 3.22 -7.28
C LEU A 10 12.60 3.94 -5.94
N LEU A 11 11.62 4.75 -5.57
CA LEU A 11 11.55 5.40 -4.25
C LEU A 11 10.74 4.53 -3.30
N PHE A 12 11.35 4.18 -2.17
CA PHE A 12 10.74 3.40 -1.11
C PHE A 12 10.55 4.26 0.14
N VAL A 13 9.47 3.97 0.86
CA VAL A 13 9.09 4.65 2.10
C VAL A 13 8.56 3.63 3.10
N SER A 14 8.56 3.98 4.37
CA SER A 14 7.77 3.27 5.38
C SER A 14 6.47 4.03 5.64
N VAL A 15 5.37 3.30 5.77
CA VAL A 15 4.06 3.85 6.11
C VAL A 15 3.53 3.16 7.36
N THR A 16 2.88 3.92 8.23
CA THR A 16 2.16 3.34 9.37
C THR A 16 0.67 3.34 9.06
N LEU A 17 0.10 2.15 9.00
CA LEU A 17 -1.33 1.92 8.90
C LEU A 17 -1.91 1.95 10.31
N SER A 18 -3.05 2.61 10.48
CA SER A 18 -3.74 2.69 11.77
C SER A 18 -5.22 2.41 11.58
N PHE A 19 -5.75 1.45 12.34
CA PHE A 19 -7.14 1.01 12.26
C PHE A 19 -7.60 0.50 13.63
N ASN A 20 -8.79 0.92 14.08
CA ASN A 20 -9.39 0.50 15.35
C ASN A 20 -8.44 0.56 16.57
N GLY A 21 -7.64 1.63 16.67
CA GLY A 21 -6.68 1.82 17.76
C GLY A 21 -5.43 0.95 17.70
N LYS A 22 -5.29 0.12 16.66
CA LYS A 22 -4.07 -0.62 16.34
C LYS A 22 -3.26 0.11 15.28
N SER A 23 -1.94 -0.07 15.32
CA SER A 23 -1.03 0.46 14.31
C SER A 23 -0.03 -0.59 13.88
N HIS A 24 0.28 -0.60 12.59
CA HIS A 24 1.24 -1.50 11.98
C HIS A 24 2.06 -0.74 10.94
N THR A 25 3.39 -0.84 11.03
CA THR A 25 4.29 -0.18 10.07
C THR A 25 4.71 -1.15 9.00
N VAL A 26 4.43 -0.79 7.75
CA VAL A 26 4.84 -1.52 6.55
C VAL A 26 6.09 -0.85 5.98
N GLY A 27 7.16 -1.63 5.90
CA GLY A 27 8.39 -1.24 5.20
C GLY A 27 8.27 -1.44 3.70
N ASP A 28 9.22 -0.86 2.95
CA ASP A 28 9.39 -1.13 1.51
C ASP A 28 8.17 -0.82 0.63
N VAL A 29 7.43 0.24 0.95
CA VAL A 29 6.32 0.72 0.10
C VAL A 29 6.87 1.62 -1.01
N ILE A 30 6.49 1.35 -2.26
CA ILE A 30 6.90 2.17 -3.41
C ILE A 30 6.09 3.48 -3.39
N LEU A 31 6.79 4.62 -3.46
CA LEU A 31 6.19 5.92 -3.71
C LEU A 31 5.96 6.08 -5.22
N ASN A 32 4.72 5.85 -5.68
CA ASN A 32 4.36 5.88 -7.09
C ASN A 32 3.40 7.04 -7.40
N THR A 33 3.93 8.11 -8.01
CA THR A 33 3.12 9.28 -8.44
C THR A 33 2.28 9.01 -9.69
N GLY A 34 2.53 7.91 -10.41
CA GLY A 34 1.76 7.49 -11.57
C GLY A 34 0.57 6.60 -11.25
N ALA A 35 0.37 6.21 -9.98
CA ALA A 35 -0.78 5.41 -9.57
C ALA A 35 -1.98 6.29 -9.19
N ALA A 36 -3.17 5.95 -9.71
CA ALA A 36 -4.40 6.63 -9.34
C ALA A 36 -4.84 6.34 -7.89
N HIS A 37 -4.46 5.18 -7.36
CA HIS A 37 -4.77 4.73 -6.01
C HIS A 37 -3.56 4.07 -5.36
N SER A 38 -3.52 4.06 -4.02
CA SER A 38 -2.57 3.25 -3.26
C SER A 38 -3.06 1.80 -3.20
N LEU A 39 -2.16 0.86 -3.45
CA LEU A 39 -2.41 -0.57 -3.28
C LEU A 39 -1.52 -1.08 -2.14
N ILE A 40 -2.14 -1.73 -1.16
CA ILE A 40 -1.44 -2.34 -0.03
C ILE A 40 -1.80 -3.83 -0.05
N ASP A 41 -0.80 -4.68 0.16
CA ASP A 41 -1.03 -6.12 0.26
C ASP A 41 -1.99 -6.43 1.41
N ARG A 42 -2.91 -7.38 1.20
CA ARG A 42 -3.90 -7.77 2.21
C ARG A 42 -3.25 -8.27 3.50
N THR A 43 -2.11 -8.95 3.42
CA THR A 43 -1.43 -9.49 4.61
C THR A 43 -0.89 -8.38 5.51
N ALA A 44 -0.66 -7.18 4.99
CA ALA A 44 -0.26 -6.03 5.81
C ALA A 44 -1.38 -5.53 6.74
N GLY A 45 -2.63 -5.92 6.48
CA GLY A 45 -3.79 -5.64 7.32
C GLY A 45 -4.00 -6.65 8.46
N GLU A 46 -3.40 -7.85 8.38
CA GLU A 46 -3.59 -8.91 9.37
C GLU A 46 -3.24 -8.47 10.81
N PRO A 47 -2.14 -7.73 11.07
CA PRO A 47 -1.81 -7.27 12.43
C PRO A 47 -2.80 -6.25 12.99
N LEU A 48 -3.65 -5.67 12.14
CA LEU A 48 -4.66 -4.68 12.50
C LEU A 48 -6.05 -5.31 12.71
N ASP A 49 -6.19 -6.63 12.52
CA ASP A 49 -7.49 -7.30 12.34
C ASP A 49 -8.33 -6.65 11.24
N LEU A 50 -7.68 -6.09 10.20
CA LEU A 50 -8.37 -5.49 9.07
C LEU A 50 -8.86 -6.61 8.15
N VAL A 51 -10.17 -6.86 8.18
CA VAL A 51 -10.85 -7.84 7.34
C VAL A 51 -11.82 -7.14 6.39
N PRO A 52 -12.03 -7.67 5.17
CA PRO A 52 -13.05 -7.13 4.28
C PRO A 52 -14.45 -7.27 4.90
N ASP A 53 -15.27 -6.23 4.76
CA ASP A 53 -16.70 -6.26 5.10
C ASP A 53 -17.55 -6.55 3.85
N ASN A 54 -18.81 -6.95 4.04
CA ASN A 54 -19.74 -7.23 2.95
C ASN A 54 -20.09 -5.99 2.12
N ASP A 55 -19.95 -4.81 2.71
CA ASP A 55 -20.21 -3.52 2.04
C ASP A 55 -18.96 -2.93 1.37
N ASP A 56 -17.82 -3.62 1.43
CA ASP A 56 -16.60 -3.18 0.75
C ASP A 56 -16.74 -3.27 -0.76
N ILE A 57 -16.19 -2.27 -1.45
CA ILE A 57 -16.24 -2.18 -2.90
C ILE A 57 -15.04 -2.92 -3.49
N ILE A 58 -15.31 -3.90 -4.35
CA ILE A 58 -14.27 -4.50 -5.19
C ILE A 58 -13.87 -3.48 -6.26
N ALA A 59 -12.74 -2.81 -6.03
CA ALA A 59 -12.13 -1.93 -7.01
C ALA A 59 -11.28 -2.73 -8.01
N THR A 60 -11.48 -2.50 -9.30
CA THR A 60 -10.63 -3.06 -10.36
C THR A 60 -9.65 -1.99 -10.83
N MET A 61 -8.35 -2.30 -10.85
CA MET A 61 -7.30 -1.43 -11.35
C MET A 61 -6.67 -2.06 -12.59
N ALA A 62 -6.50 -1.27 -13.66
CA ALA A 62 -5.78 -1.67 -14.86
C ALA A 62 -4.66 -0.67 -15.13
N GLY A 63 -3.44 -1.16 -15.33
CA GLY A 63 -2.29 -0.34 -15.73
C GLY A 63 -2.16 -0.32 -17.25
N LEU A 64 -1.84 0.85 -17.81
CA LEU A 64 -1.34 0.96 -19.18
C LEU A 64 0.15 0.59 -19.17
N GLY A 65 0.57 -0.36 -20.02
CA GLY A 65 1.95 -0.85 -20.09
C GLY A 65 2.13 -2.32 -19.67
N GLY A 66 1.07 -3.04 -19.33
CA GLY A 66 1.09 -4.49 -19.14
C GLY A 66 0.99 -5.26 -20.46
N ASN A 67 1.87 -4.97 -21.41
CA ASN A 67 2.20 -5.80 -22.59
C ASN A 67 3.56 -5.33 -23.09
N ASP A 68 4.57 -6.18 -22.88
CA ASP A 68 5.98 -6.10 -23.30
C ASP A 68 6.80 -4.84 -22.93
#